data_AF-A0A534RVM0-F1
#
_entry.id   AF-A0A534RVM0-F1
#
_cell.length_a   1.000
_cell.length_b   1.000
_cell.length_c   1.000
_cell.angle_alpha   90.00
_cell.angle_beta   90.00
_cell.angle_gamma   90.00
#
_symmetry.space_group_name_H-M   'P 1'
#
loop_
_entity.id
_entity.type
_entity.pdbx_description
1 polymer ?
#
loop_
_entity_poly.entity_id
_entity_poly.type
_entity_poly.pdbx_seq_one_letter_code
_entity_poly.pdbx_strand_id
1 'polypeptide(L)' 'MAIAIRKATRLDKLPPYLFAEIDKKKREVAARGIDIISLGIGDPDLPTPAHIIKALQEAAARPANHRY' A
#
# COMPACT_ATOMS: atom_id res chain seq x y z
N MET A 1 -25.27 -9.32 -20.98
CA MET A 1 -25.00 -7.90 -21.34
C MET A 1 -23.83 -7.41 -20.52
N ALA A 2 -22.79 -6.86 -21.14
CA ALA A 2 -21.69 -6.21 -20.40
C ALA A 2 -22.11 -4.78 -20.05
N ILE A 3 -22.00 -4.41 -18.77
CA ILE A 3 -22.26 -3.04 -18.32
C ILE A 3 -21.03 -2.19 -18.66
N ALA A 4 -21.21 -1.13 -19.44
CA ALA A 4 -20.15 -0.16 -19.69
C ALA A 4 -20.04 0.81 -18.50
N ILE A 5 -18.99 0.65 -17.69
CA ILE A 5 -18.71 1.55 -16.56
C ILE A 5 -17.94 2.77 -17.07
N ARG A 6 -18.59 3.93 -17.05
CA ARG A 6 -17.94 5.20 -17.32
C ARG A 6 -17.26 5.71 -16.05
N LYS A 7 -15.94 5.94 -16.13
CA LYS A 7 -15.13 6.53 -15.06
C LYS A 7 -15.42 8.04 -14.93
N ALA A 8 -15.21 8.59 -13.74
CA ALA A 8 -15.28 10.03 -13.53
C ALA A 8 -14.14 10.74 -14.29
N THR A 9 -14.45 11.82 -15.01
CA THR A 9 -13.49 12.58 -15.85
C THR A 9 -12.24 13.06 -15.10
N ARG A 10 -12.32 13.26 -13.78
CA ARG A 10 -11.15 13.64 -12.97
C ARG A 10 -10.05 12.59 -12.97
N LEU A 11 -10.40 11.31 -13.17
CA LEU A 11 -9.44 10.21 -13.20
C LEU A 11 -8.53 10.29 -14.44
N ASP A 12 -8.99 10.89 -15.53
CA ASP A 12 -8.21 11.07 -16.76
C ASP A 12 -7.03 12.04 -16.57
N LYS A 13 -7.06 12.84 -15.49
CA LYS A 13 -6.00 13.81 -15.14
C LYS A 13 -4.93 13.24 -14.21
N LEU A 14 -5.12 12.02 -13.69
CA LEU A 14 -4.14 11.43 -12.79
C LEU A 14 -2.92 10.98 -13.61
N PRO A 15 -1.71 11.48 -13.29
CA PRO A 15 -0.51 10.99 -13.94
C PRO A 15 -0.24 9.53 -13.55
N PRO A 16 0.60 8.81 -14.32
CA PRO A 16 1.08 7.51 -13.91
C PRO A 16 1.72 7.56 -12.51
N TYR A 17 1.46 6.53 -11.69
CA TYR A 17 2.04 6.44 -10.36
C TYR A 17 3.51 6.01 -10.46
N LEU A 18 4.42 6.99 -10.36
CA LEU A 18 5.86 6.80 -10.54
C LEU A 18 6.43 5.61 -9.74
N PHE A 19 6.03 5.44 -8.48
CA PHE A 19 6.58 4.39 -7.64
C PHE A 19 6.15 2.98 -8.07
N ALA A 20 4.99 2.80 -8.70
CA ALA A 20 4.61 1.50 -9.26
C ALA A 20 5.56 1.06 -10.38
N GLU A 21 6.02 1.99 -11.22
CA GLU A 21 6.99 1.71 -12.27
C GLU A 21 8.38 1.39 -11.69
N ILE A 22 8.78 2.10 -10.63
CA ILE A 22 10.03 1.80 -9.89
C ILE A 22 9.95 0.40 -9.26
N ASP A 23 8.84 0.06 -8.62
CA ASP A 23 8.63 -1.26 -8.01
C ASP A 23 8.64 -2.38 -9.04
N LYS A 24 8.08 -2.15 -10.23
CA LYS A 24 8.15 -3.10 -11.34
C LYS A 24 9.61 -3.36 -11.75
N LYS A 25 10.40 -2.30 -11.95
CA LYS A 25 11.83 -2.42 -12.28
C LYS A 25 12.63 -3.09 -11.16
N LYS A 26 12.35 -2.76 -9.89
CA LYS A 26 12.98 -3.41 -8.73
C LYS A 26 12.73 -4.93 -8.76
N ARG A 27 11.50 -5.37 -9.02
CA ARG A 27 11.16 -6.81 -9.14
C ARG A 27 11.91 -7.48 -10.29
N GLU A 28 11.98 -6.84 -11.46
CA GLU A 28 12.71 -7.37 -12.63
C GLU A 28 14.21 -7.53 -12.38
N VAL A 29 14.81 -6.58 -11.64
CA VAL A 29 16.23 -6.60 -11.27
C VAL A 29 16.50 -7.64 -10.18
N ALA A 30 15.65 -7.70 -9.15
CA ALA A 30 15.75 -8.70 -8.09
C ALA A 30 15.62 -10.13 -8.63
N ALA A 31 14.75 -10.37 -9.61
CA ALA A 31 14.60 -11.66 -10.27
C ALA A 31 15.86 -12.13 -11.02
N ARG A 32 16.81 -11.22 -11.31
CA ARG A 32 18.12 -11.54 -11.90
C ARG A 32 19.17 -11.87 -10.83
N GLY A 33 18.80 -11.92 -9.56
CA GLY A 33 19.71 -12.18 -8.44
C GLY A 33 20.57 -10.96 -8.05
N ILE A 34 20.20 -9.76 -8.49
CA ILE A 34 20.91 -8.53 -8.14
C ILE A 34 20.42 -8.05 -6.77
N ASP A 35 21.36 -7.78 -5.86
CA ASP A 35 21.08 -7.17 -4.56
C ASP A 35 20.73 -5.69 -4.73
N ILE A 36 19.62 -5.26 -4.11
CA ILE A 36 19.05 -3.92 -4.28
C ILE A 36 19.00 -3.23 -2.92
N ILE A 37 19.79 -2.16 -2.77
CA ILE A 37 19.71 -1.28 -1.60
C ILE A 37 18.61 -0.23 -1.85
N SER A 38 17.52 -0.32 -1.10
CA SER A 38 16.36 0.55 -1.25
C SER A 38 16.50 1.83 -0.42
N LEU A 39 16.96 2.92 -1.04
CA LEU A 39 17.04 4.26 -0.43
C LEU A 39 16.00 5.26 -0.98
N GLY A 40 15.04 4.78 -1.78
CA GLY A 40 14.14 5.63 -2.57
C GLY A 40 12.77 5.91 -1.96
N ILE A 41 12.36 5.15 -0.92
CA ILE A 41 11.06 5.30 -0.27
C ILE A 41 11.31 5.41 1.23
N GLY A 42 10.72 6.42 1.87
CA GLY A 42 10.85 6.68 3.31
C GLY A 42 9.93 5.81 4.17
N ASP A 43 9.70 4.56 3.78
CA ASP A 43 8.93 3.63 4.58
C ASP A 43 9.75 3.23 5.82
N PRO A 44 9.15 3.19 7.02
CA PRO A 44 9.86 2.76 8.22
C PRO A 44 10.27 1.29 8.09
N ASP A 45 11.51 1.02 8.47
CA ASP A 45 12.10 -0.33 8.58
C ASP A 45 11.79 -0.99 9.93
N LEU A 46 11.52 -0.18 10.95
CA LEU A 46 11.19 -0.63 12.30
C LEU A 46 9.69 -0.96 12.43
N PRO A 47 9.33 -1.97 13.24
CA PRO A 47 7.94 -2.30 13.49
C PRO A 47 7.23 -1.17 14.24
N THR A 48 5.92 -1.08 14.04
CA THR A 48 5.05 -0.22 14.84
C THR A 48 5.25 -0.53 16.34
N PRO A 49 5.41 0.49 17.21
CA PRO A 49 5.57 0.29 18.65
C PRO A 49 4.47 -0.59 19.27
N ALA A 50 4.87 -1.51 20.14
CA ALA A 50 3.99 -2.55 20.70
C ALA A 50 2.75 -1.99 21.41
N HIS A 51 2.87 -0.85 22.09
CA HIS A 51 1.73 -0.22 22.79
C HIS A 51 0.64 0.27 21.82
N ILE A 52 1.00 0.67 20.59
CA ILE A 52 0.04 1.08 19.56
C ILE A 52 -0.72 -0.14 19.03
N ILE A 53 0.01 -1.24 18.77
CA ILE A 53 -0.61 -2.50 18.34
C ILE A 53 -1.56 -3.03 19.42
N LYS A 54 -1.18 -2.95 20.70
CA LYS A 54 -2.04 -3.34 21.83
C LYS A 54 -3.31 -2.48 21.89
N ALA A 55 -3.18 -1.16 21.75
CA ALA A 55 -4.34 -0.25 21.74
C ALA A 55 -5.29 -0.55 20.57
N LEU A 56 -4.76 -0.88 19.39
CA LEU A 56 -5.55 -1.33 18.24
C LEU A 56 -6.31 -2.63 18.57
N GLN A 57 -5.63 -3.62 19.13
CA GLN A 57 -6.23 -4.91 19.50
C GLN A 57 -7.37 -4.73 20.53
N GLU A 58 -7.13 -3.94 21.58
CA GLU A 58 -8.14 -3.64 22.60
C GLU A 58 -9.34 -2.92 21.99
N ALA A 59 -9.10 -1.93 21.12
CA ALA A 59 -10.17 -1.22 20.43
C ALA A 59 -10.99 -2.13 19.51
N ALA A 60 -10.33 -3.02 18.79
CA ALA A 60 -10.96 -4.00 17.91
C ALA A 60 -11.74 -5.07 18.68
N ALA A 61 -11.43 -5.34 19.95
CA ALA A 61 -12.18 -6.28 20.77
C ALA A 61 -13.50 -5.71 21.33
N ARG A 62 -13.71 -4.39 21.29
CA ARG A 62 -14.91 -3.75 21.89
C ARG A 62 -16.14 -3.95 20.99
N PRO A 63 -17.19 -4.66 21.44
CA PRO A 63 -18.41 -4.86 20.65
C PRO A 63 -19.11 -3.55 20.25
N ALA A 64 -19.03 -2.51 21.09
CA ALA A 64 -19.58 -1.20 20.78
C ALA A 64 -18.98 -0.53 19.52
N ASN A 65 -17.80 -0.98 19.07
CA ASN A 65 -17.17 -0.51 17.84
C ASN A 65 -17.65 -1.27 16.59
N HIS A 66 -18.38 -2.37 16.76
CA HIS A 66 -18.92 -3.20 15.68
C HIS A 66 -20.43 -2.98 15.62
N ARG A 67 -20.89 -2.24 14.62
CA ARG A 67 -22.32 -1.89 14.45
C ARG A 67 -23.02 -2.77 13.39
N TYR A 68 -22.51 -3.98 13.19
CA TYR A 68 -23.07 -4.98 12.27
C TYR A 68 -23.23 -6.31 13.00
#